data_AF-A0A2E2CNV0-F1
#
_entry.id   AF-A0A2E2CNV0-F1
#
_cell.length_a   1.000
_cell.length_b   1.000
_cell.length_c   1.000
_cell.angle_alpha   90.00
_cell.angle_beta   90.00
_cell.angle_gamma   90.00
#
_symmetry.space_group_name_H-M   'P 1'
#
loop_
_entity.id
_entity.type
_entity.pdbx_description
1 polymer ?
#
loop_
_entity_poly.entity_id
_entity_poly.type
_entity_poly.pdbx_seq_one_letter_code
_entity_poly.pdbx_strand_id
1 'polypeptide(L)' 'MVEILCPHCEEEIALDDDASGEFVCPHCDGEFEWNIESEVGLEPDWFQEYNQTKNASSMISK' A
#
# COMPACT_ATOMS: atom_id res chain seq x y z
N MET A 1 0.33 -21.06 5.87
CA MET A 1 -0.28 -21.10 4.53
C MET A 1 -1.61 -20.37 4.61
N VAL A 2 -1.69 -19.22 3.95
CA VAL A 2 -2.88 -18.39 3.81
C VAL A 2 -3.37 -18.48 2.37
N GLU A 3 -4.68 -18.56 2.21
CA GLU A 3 -5.36 -18.58 0.91
C GLU A 3 -5.76 -17.15 0.58
N ILE A 4 -5.23 -16.62 -0.52
CA ILE A 4 -5.49 -15.26 -0.99
C ILE A 4 -6.00 -15.30 -2.42
N LEU A 5 -6.65 -14.22 -2.86
CA LEU A 5 -7.02 -14.07 -4.26
C LEU A 5 -5.94 -13.31 -5.01
N CYS A 6 -5.47 -13.86 -6.12
CA CYS A 6 -4.53 -13.18 -6.99
C CYS A 6 -5.15 -11.88 -7.53
N PRO A 7 -4.48 -10.71 -7.40
CA PRO A 7 -5.01 -9.44 -7.89
C PRO A 7 -5.08 -9.33 -9.43
N HIS A 8 -4.49 -10.28 -10.16
CA HIS A 8 -4.48 -10.29 -11.64
C HIS A 8 -5.56 -11.16 -12.26
N CYS A 9 -5.81 -12.34 -11.69
CA CYS A 9 -6.75 -13.32 -12.24
C CYS A 9 -7.87 -13.72 -11.27
N GLU A 10 -7.89 -13.13 -10.07
CA GLU A 10 -8.90 -13.38 -9.02
C GLU A 10 -9.01 -14.86 -8.61
N GLU A 11 -7.98 -15.65 -8.89
CA GLU A 11 -7.93 -17.08 -8.55
C GLU A 11 -7.29 -17.28 -7.17
N GLU A 12 -7.75 -18.32 -6.47
CA GLU A 12 -7.27 -18.67 -5.13
C GLU A 12 -5.85 -19.23 -5.20
N ILE A 13 -4.92 -18.59 -4.50
CA ILE A 13 -3.51 -18.99 -4.41
C ILE A 13 -3.09 -19.17 -2.96
N ALA A 14 -2.23 -20.15 -2.73
CA ALA A 14 -1.73 -20.48 -1.41
C ALA A 14 -0.32 -19.90 -1.22
N LEU A 15 -0.19 -18.95 -0.30
CA LEU A 15 1.09 -18.36 0.11
C LEU A 15 1.46 -18.76 1.52
N ASP A 16 2.75 -18.65 1.88
CA ASP A 16 3.16 -18.82 3.27
C ASP A 16 2.70 -17.63 4.13
N ASP A 17 2.45 -17.84 5.41
CA ASP A 17 1.94 -16.77 6.30
C ASP A 17 3.02 -15.72 6.57
N ASP A 18 4.29 -16.15 6.57
CA ASP A 18 5.47 -15.30 6.74
C ASP A 18 6.02 -14.76 5.40
N ALA A 19 5.34 -15.08 4.28
CA ALA A 19 5.73 -14.62 2.96
C ALA A 19 5.57 -13.09 2.86
N SER A 20 6.60 -12.38 2.42
CA SER A 20 6.57 -10.95 2.12
C SER A 20 7.48 -10.62 0.93
N GLY A 21 7.11 -9.63 0.12
CA GLY A 21 7.84 -9.22 -1.08
C GLY A 21 7.08 -9.44 -2.39
N GLU A 22 7.81 -9.65 -3.49
CA GLU A 22 7.23 -9.94 -4.80
C GLU A 22 6.96 -11.44 -4.97
N PHE A 23 5.79 -11.77 -5.49
CA PHE A 23 5.37 -13.14 -5.78
C PHE A 23 4.82 -13.24 -7.19
N VAL A 24 4.96 -14.43 -7.77
CA VAL A 24 4.41 -14.74 -9.09
C VAL A 24 3.23 -15.68 -8.93
N CYS A 25 2.11 -15.32 -9.52
CA CYS A 25 0.91 -16.16 -9.53
C CYS A 25 1.13 -17.40 -10.42
N PRO A 26 0.92 -18.63 -9.92
CA PRO A 26 1.11 -19.85 -10.72
C PRO A 26 0.04 -20.06 -11.81
N HIS A 27 -1.06 -19.29 -11.80
CA HIS A 27 -2.16 -19.43 -12.76
C HIS A 27 -2.00 -18.51 -13.98
N CYS A 28 -1.58 -17.26 -13.74
CA CYS A 28 -1.49 -16.23 -14.77
C CYS A 28 -0.07 -15.71 -15.00
N ASP A 29 0.93 -16.24 -14.29
CA ASP A 29 2.33 -15.77 -14.32
C ASP A 29 2.47 -14.28 -13.97
N GLY A 30 1.48 -13.73 -13.25
CA GLY A 30 1.42 -12.31 -12.90
C GLY A 30 2.17 -12.01 -11.61
N GLU A 31 3.01 -10.98 -11.66
CA GLU A 31 3.84 -10.51 -10.55
C GLU A 31 3.03 -9.60 -9.62
N PHE A 32 3.06 -9.82 -8.30
CA PHE A 32 2.36 -8.97 -7.33
C PHE A 32 3.12 -8.85 -6.02
N GLU A 33 2.85 -7.76 -5.30
CA GLU A 33 3.45 -7.48 -3.99
C GLU A 33 2.53 -7.98 -2.88
N TRP A 34 3.09 -8.73 -1.92
CA TRP A 34 2.37 -9.29 -0.79
C TRP A 34 3.08 -8.97 0.52
N ASN A 35 2.31 -8.56 1.53
CA ASN A 35 2.79 -8.29 2.89
C ASN A 35 4.07 -7.43 2.95
N ILE A 36 4.25 -6.54 1.98
CA ILE A 36 5.29 -5.53 2.06
C ILE A 36 4.85 -4.57 3.15
N GLU A 37 5.52 -4.63 4.31
CA GLU A 37 5.41 -3.55 5.28
C GLU A 37 5.94 -2.33 4.54
N SER A 38 5.02 -1.49 4.09
CA SER A 38 5.41 -0.24 3.49
C SER A 38 6.19 0.48 4.59
N GLU A 39 7.50 0.66 4.39
CA GLU A 39 8.35 1.50 5.24
C GLU A 39 7.81 2.95 5.34
N VAL A 40 6.72 3.24 4.61
CA VAL A 40 5.83 4.38 4.71
C VAL A 40 4.59 4.12 5.60
N GLY A 41 4.73 3.36 6.67
CA GLY A 41 3.88 3.47 7.87
C GLY A 41 4.21 4.72 8.71
N LEU A 42 5.17 5.52 8.27
CA LEU A 42 5.35 6.89 8.72
C LEU A 42 4.72 7.79 7.65
N GLU A 43 3.41 8.02 7.71
CA GLU A 43 2.92 9.37 7.47
C GLU A 43 3.31 10.16 8.73
N PRO A 44 4.46 10.86 8.78
CA PRO A 44 4.75 11.71 9.91
C PRO A 44 3.67 12.79 9.95
N ASP A 45 3.08 12.96 11.14
CA ASP A 45 2.09 13.98 11.52
C ASP A 45 2.41 15.41 10.97
N TRP A 46 3.67 15.67 10.64
CA TRP A 46 4.15 16.90 10.00
C TRP A 46 3.61 17.16 8.57
N PHE A 47 3.20 16.14 7.79
CA PHE A 47 2.70 16.35 6.42
C PHE A 47 1.32 17.05 6.43
N GLN A 48 0.51 16.79 7.46
CA GLN A 48 -0.78 17.44 7.65
C GLN A 48 -0.62 18.90 8.07
N GLU A 49 0.40 19.21 8.87
CA GLU A 49 0.76 20.59 9.25
C GLU A 49 1.23 21.42 8.04
N TYR A 50 2.00 20.83 7.11
CA TYR A 50 2.42 21.50 5.88
C TYR A 50 1.24 21.91 4.97
N ASN A 51 0.22 21.05 4.83
CA ASN A 51 -0.98 21.39 4.05
C ASN A 51 -1.92 22.36 4.77
N GLN A 52 -1.91 22.39 6.10
CA GLN A 52 -2.71 23.34 6.89
C GLN A 52 -2.18 24.77 6.80
N THR A 53 -0.85 24.95 6.83
CA THR A 53 -0.22 26.27 6.64
C THR A 53 -0.44 26.85 5.23
N LYS A 54 -0.67 26.00 4.22
CA LYS A 54 -1.04 26.44 2.86
C LYS A 54 -2.52 26.82 2.72
N ASN A 55 -3.42 26.25 3.53
CA ASN A 55 -4.85 26.56 3.51
C ASN A 55 -5.23 27.80 4.34
N ALA A 56 -4.43 28.14 5.36
CA ALA A 56 -4.62 29.34 6.17
C ALA A 56 -4.33 30.66 5.42
N SER A 57 -3.72 30.59 4.24
CA SER A 57 -3.47 31.78 3.40
C SER A 57 -4.72 32.30 2.67
N SER A 58 -5.91 31.77 2.98
CA SER A 58 -7.20 32.30 2.48
C SER A 58 -7.90 33.28 3.44
N MET A 59 -7.24 33.75 4.51
CA MET A 59 -7.78 34.79 5.40
C MET A 59 -6.71 35.82 5.82
N ILE A 60 -6.00 36.43 4.86
CA ILE A 60 -5.53 37.82 5.06
C ILE A 60 -5.36 38.49 3.69
N SER A 61 -6.40 39.15 3.21
CA SER A 61 -6.28 40.32 2.31
C SER A 61 -7.62 41.03 2.20
N LYS A 62 -7.75 42.00 3.12
CA LYS A 62 -8.45 43.31 3.05
C LYS A 62 -9.91 43.36 2.60
#